data_AF-D9R4N5-F1
#
_entry.id   AF-D9R4N5-F1
#
_cell.length_a   1.000
_cell.length_b   1.000
_cell.length_c   1.000
_cell.angle_alpha   90.00
_cell.angle_beta   90.00
_cell.angle_gamma   90.00
#
_symmetry.space_group_name_H-M   'P 1'
#
loop_
_entity.id
_entity.type
_entity.pdbx_description
1 polymer ?
#
loop_
_entity_poly.entity_id
_entity_poly.type
_entity_poly.pdbx_seq_one_letter_code
_entity_poly.pdbx_strand_id
1 'polypeptide(L)'
;MSATKQEKEIYGEQVQIVSRSDGCVVYRIADGSGDMMITSYFVFPGIQLVYYDVHMGKCSIDYGVLGNVMEINHCREGRIECGYRDEFFYLTQGDLAVSKKGAAGHDSCFPLNHYDGIAIVIEMDRVPGCMSCFLDDVNVRPCALMEKFCSNDKCFVARSKPCLEHIFSELYAVPDSIKKGYYKVKILELLLFLSGMDLRDDQMEQRCFTKSQVGLAKDVCQYLTERMDRRVTISELADSFHVSQTALKNSFKGVYGVSVYSYIREQKMQAAALMLRRTDRSVLEIAGMCGYDNGSKFAGAFRNVMGVTPNEYRNTKKEIQEA
;
A
#
# COMPACT_ATOMS: atom_id res chain seq x y z
N MET A 1 -0.81 -25.25 8.02
CA MET A 1 -1.75 -25.70 6.97
C MET A 1 -1.11 -25.41 5.62
N SER A 2 -1.24 -26.29 4.63
CA SER A 2 -0.64 -26.04 3.31
C SER A 2 -1.53 -25.13 2.46
N ALA A 3 -0.93 -24.13 1.82
CA ALA A 3 -1.61 -23.32 0.81
C ALA A 3 -2.06 -24.18 -0.38
N THR A 4 -3.25 -23.90 -0.89
CA THR A 4 -3.78 -24.52 -2.11
C THR A 4 -2.97 -24.06 -3.34
N LYS A 5 -3.10 -24.77 -4.45
CA LYS A 5 -2.45 -24.39 -5.71
C LYS A 5 -2.84 -22.97 -6.14
N GLN A 6 -4.12 -22.66 -6.09
CA GLN A 6 -4.66 -21.34 -6.45
C GLN A 6 -4.14 -20.24 -5.50
N GLU A 7 -4.04 -20.51 -4.20
CA GLU A 7 -3.47 -19.53 -3.25
C GLU A 7 -1.99 -19.25 -3.51
N LYS A 8 -1.22 -20.24 -3.94
CA LYS A 8 0.18 -20.06 -4.36
C LYS A 8 0.31 -19.30 -5.67
N GLU A 9 -0.63 -19.50 -6.59
CA GLU A 9 -0.69 -18.73 -7.84
C GLU A 9 -1.00 -17.24 -7.56
N ILE A 10 -1.86 -16.94 -6.58
CA ILE A 10 -2.19 -15.55 -6.20
C ILE A 10 -1.08 -14.90 -5.37
N TYR A 11 -0.61 -15.57 -4.30
CA TYR A 11 0.23 -14.96 -3.26
C TYR A 11 1.71 -15.39 -3.31
N GLY A 12 2.08 -16.21 -4.31
CA GLY A 12 3.41 -16.80 -4.44
C GLY A 12 3.62 -18.05 -3.60
N GLU A 13 4.69 -18.80 -3.93
CA GLU A 13 5.02 -20.10 -3.30
C GLU A 13 5.37 -19.99 -1.81
N GLN A 14 5.85 -18.83 -1.38
CA GLN A 14 6.25 -18.55 0.00
C GLN A 14 5.08 -18.28 0.96
N VAL A 15 3.83 -18.25 0.45
CA VAL A 15 2.65 -17.92 1.26
C VAL A 15 2.39 -18.97 2.36
N GLN A 16 2.16 -18.48 3.57
CA GLN A 16 1.81 -19.30 4.73
C GLN A 16 0.37 -19.03 5.15
N ILE A 17 -0.40 -20.09 5.42
CA ILE A 17 -1.72 -19.94 6.04
C ILE A 17 -1.54 -19.86 7.55
N VAL A 18 -1.88 -18.70 8.12
CA VAL A 18 -1.88 -18.46 9.57
C VAL A 18 -3.13 -19.05 10.22
N SER A 19 -4.31 -18.81 9.61
CA SER A 19 -5.56 -19.42 10.07
C SER A 19 -6.56 -19.58 8.93
N ARG A 20 -7.48 -20.54 9.08
CA ARG A 20 -8.63 -20.75 8.20
C ARG A 20 -9.85 -21.04 9.06
N SER A 21 -10.93 -20.28 8.84
CA SER A 21 -12.21 -20.40 9.53
C SER A 21 -13.36 -20.25 8.52
N ASP A 22 -14.61 -20.42 8.95
CA ASP A 22 -15.77 -20.29 8.05
C ASP A 22 -15.81 -18.90 7.39
N GLY A 23 -15.55 -18.86 6.09
CA GLY A 23 -15.56 -17.63 5.29
C GLY A 23 -14.39 -16.67 5.49
N CYS A 24 -13.32 -17.06 6.21
CA CYS A 24 -12.14 -16.22 6.41
C CYS A 24 -10.82 -17.01 6.36
N VAL A 25 -9.83 -16.49 5.65
CA VAL A 25 -8.47 -17.04 5.60
C VAL A 25 -7.46 -15.93 5.87
N VAL A 26 -6.51 -16.19 6.76
CA VAL A 26 -5.40 -15.29 7.07
C VAL A 26 -4.11 -15.86 6.50
N TYR A 27 -3.45 -15.07 5.66
CA TYR A 27 -2.17 -15.41 5.04
C TYR A 27 -1.05 -14.54 5.61
N ARG A 28 0.16 -15.08 5.58
CA ARG A 28 1.40 -14.35 5.83
C ARG A 28 2.38 -14.59 4.70
N ILE A 29 2.98 -13.52 4.21
CA ILE A 29 4.10 -13.55 3.28
C ILE A 29 5.25 -12.83 3.97
N ALA A 30 6.43 -13.43 4.00
CA ALA A 30 7.62 -12.84 4.61
C ALA A 30 8.87 -13.19 3.80
N ASP A 31 9.76 -12.22 3.67
CA ASP A 31 11.07 -12.39 3.05
C ASP A 31 12.14 -11.58 3.81
N GLY A 32 13.34 -11.42 3.23
CA GLY A 32 14.41 -10.64 3.84
C GLY A 32 14.15 -9.13 3.91
N SER A 33 13.16 -8.62 3.19
CA SER A 33 12.79 -7.20 3.12
C SER A 33 11.69 -6.81 4.10
N GLY A 34 10.87 -7.76 4.55
CA GLY A 34 9.81 -7.53 5.52
C GLY A 34 8.74 -8.61 5.52
N ASP A 35 7.56 -8.27 6.03
CA ASP A 35 6.40 -9.17 6.04
C ASP A 35 5.08 -8.47 5.77
N MET A 36 4.08 -9.27 5.40
CA MET A 36 2.74 -8.84 5.04
C MET A 36 1.74 -9.85 5.61
N MET A 37 0.69 -9.32 6.21
CA MET A 37 -0.47 -10.06 6.66
C MET A 37 -1.66 -9.74 5.74
N ILE A 38 -2.36 -10.78 5.29
CA ILE A 38 -3.52 -10.66 4.41
C ILE A 38 -4.69 -11.37 5.09
N THR A 39 -5.79 -10.65 5.34
CA THR A 39 -7.02 -11.25 5.88
C THR A 39 -8.11 -11.17 4.83
N SER A 40 -8.47 -12.32 4.24
CA SER A 40 -9.49 -12.41 3.20
C SER A 40 -10.79 -13.00 3.74
N TYR A 41 -11.88 -12.24 3.59
CA TYR A 41 -13.25 -12.64 3.90
C TYR A 41 -14.03 -12.91 2.61
N PHE A 42 -14.63 -14.10 2.49
CA PHE A 42 -15.47 -14.47 1.36
C PHE A 42 -16.92 -14.02 1.62
N VAL A 43 -17.27 -12.83 1.15
CA VAL A 43 -18.51 -12.14 1.55
C VAL A 43 -19.73 -12.58 0.72
N PHE A 44 -19.54 -12.68 -0.60
CA PHE A 44 -20.52 -13.23 -1.55
C PHE A 44 -19.82 -14.22 -2.49
N PRO A 45 -20.57 -15.09 -3.22
CA PRO A 45 -19.99 -15.84 -4.32
C PRO A 45 -19.26 -14.91 -5.31
N GLY A 46 -17.96 -15.10 -5.46
CA GLY A 46 -17.10 -14.28 -6.33
C GLY A 46 -16.72 -12.90 -5.77
N ILE A 47 -17.09 -12.54 -4.53
CA ILE A 47 -16.68 -11.26 -3.91
C ILE A 47 -15.95 -11.52 -2.60
N GLN A 48 -14.71 -11.02 -2.53
CA GLN A 48 -13.85 -11.10 -1.36
C GLN A 48 -13.54 -9.70 -0.84
N LEU A 49 -13.55 -9.54 0.49
CA LEU A 49 -13.05 -8.37 1.20
C LEU A 49 -11.70 -8.72 1.80
N VAL A 50 -10.65 -8.02 1.39
CA VAL A 50 -9.27 -8.33 1.75
C VAL A 50 -8.67 -7.14 2.50
N TYR A 51 -8.14 -7.41 3.69
CA TYR A 51 -7.35 -6.44 4.45
C TYR A 51 -5.87 -6.72 4.22
N TYR A 52 -5.11 -5.68 3.94
CA TYR A 52 -3.66 -5.71 3.84
C TYR A 52 -3.03 -4.95 4.99
N ASP A 53 -2.08 -5.59 5.65
CA ASP A 53 -1.13 -4.98 6.56
C ASP A 53 0.28 -5.33 6.07
N VAL A 54 0.98 -4.34 5.52
CA VAL A 54 2.19 -4.52 4.73
C VAL A 54 3.35 -3.78 5.37
N HIS A 55 4.44 -4.49 5.62
CA HIS A 55 5.69 -3.93 6.13
C HIS A 55 6.87 -4.32 5.22
N MET A 56 6.70 -4.17 3.91
CA MET A 56 7.71 -4.46 2.89
C MET A 56 7.52 -3.55 1.67
N GLY A 57 8.56 -3.36 0.86
CA GLY A 57 8.52 -2.45 -0.30
C GLY A 57 7.90 -3.06 -1.57
N LYS A 58 7.81 -4.39 -1.63
CA LYS A 58 7.37 -5.09 -2.84
C LYS A 58 6.87 -6.50 -2.49
N CYS A 59 5.76 -6.92 -3.08
CA CYS A 59 5.24 -8.27 -2.96
C CYS A 59 4.56 -8.72 -4.26
N SER A 60 4.62 -10.00 -4.60
CA SER A 60 3.87 -10.53 -5.74
C SER A 60 2.47 -10.94 -5.27
N ILE A 61 1.45 -10.23 -5.76
CA ILE A 61 0.04 -10.56 -5.57
C ILE A 61 -0.63 -10.49 -6.93
N ASP A 62 -1.06 -11.64 -7.45
CA ASP A 62 -1.63 -11.75 -8.79
C ASP A 62 -3.04 -12.35 -8.76
N TYR A 63 -4.05 -11.49 -8.58
CA TYR A 63 -5.44 -11.88 -8.78
C TYR A 63 -5.79 -12.07 -10.27
N GLY A 64 -4.91 -11.71 -11.21
CA GLY A 64 -5.12 -11.92 -12.65
C GLY A 64 -5.19 -13.40 -13.02
N VAL A 65 -4.63 -14.30 -12.21
CA VAL A 65 -4.76 -15.76 -12.38
C VAL A 65 -6.21 -16.25 -12.29
N LEU A 66 -7.10 -15.46 -11.68
CA LEU A 66 -8.53 -15.74 -11.58
C LEU A 66 -9.31 -15.33 -12.84
N GLY A 67 -8.63 -14.79 -13.86
CA GLY A 67 -9.25 -14.36 -15.11
C GLY A 67 -9.84 -12.97 -15.02
N ASN A 68 -11.17 -12.85 -15.15
CA ASN A 68 -11.84 -11.56 -15.25
C ASN A 68 -12.15 -10.95 -13.86
N VAL A 69 -11.15 -10.26 -13.29
CA VAL A 69 -11.26 -9.69 -11.94
C VAL A 69 -11.28 -8.16 -11.95
N MET A 70 -12.19 -7.59 -11.18
CA MET A 70 -12.17 -6.17 -10.79
C MET A 70 -11.74 -6.05 -9.33
N GLU A 71 -10.86 -5.10 -9.05
CA GLU A 71 -10.40 -4.77 -7.70
C GLU A 71 -10.75 -3.32 -7.38
N ILE A 72 -11.36 -3.12 -6.21
CA ILE A 72 -11.61 -1.80 -5.61
C ILE A 72 -10.70 -1.66 -4.39
N ASN A 73 -9.68 -0.81 -4.48
CA ASN A 73 -8.72 -0.55 -3.41
C ASN A 73 -9.08 0.73 -2.66
N HIS A 74 -8.86 0.74 -1.36
CA HIS A 74 -8.84 1.95 -0.54
C HIS A 74 -7.60 1.95 0.36
N CYS A 75 -6.85 3.04 0.35
CA CYS A 75 -5.67 3.20 1.18
C CYS A 75 -6.04 3.87 2.51
N ARG A 76 -5.84 3.19 3.65
CA ARG A 76 -5.97 3.79 4.99
C ARG A 76 -4.68 4.48 5.40
N GLU A 77 -3.55 3.83 5.16
CA GLU A 77 -2.22 4.35 5.48
C GLU A 77 -1.18 3.90 4.45
N GLY A 78 -0.07 4.63 4.39
CA GLY A 78 1.04 4.30 3.52
C GLY A 78 0.79 4.71 2.07
N ARG A 79 1.35 3.93 1.15
CA ARG A 79 1.28 4.23 -0.28
C ARG A 79 1.44 2.97 -1.11
N ILE A 80 0.59 2.80 -2.11
CA ILE A 80 0.65 1.69 -3.06
C ILE A 80 0.74 2.21 -4.49
N GLU A 81 1.59 1.57 -5.31
CA GLU A 81 1.70 1.78 -6.75
C GLU A 81 0.63 0.99 -7.49
N CYS A 82 -0.11 1.66 -8.37
CA CYS A 82 -1.04 1.06 -9.30
C CYS A 82 -0.53 1.29 -10.72
N GLY A 83 0.04 0.26 -11.34
CA GLY A 83 0.54 0.32 -12.71
C GLY A 83 -0.55 -0.04 -13.72
N TYR A 84 -0.59 0.71 -14.83
CA TYR A 84 -1.37 0.36 -16.01
C TYR A 84 -0.56 0.69 -17.28
N ARG A 85 -0.20 -0.34 -18.05
CA ARG A 85 0.72 -0.22 -19.21
C ARG A 85 2.01 0.52 -18.80
N ASP A 86 2.27 1.69 -19.38
CA ASP A 86 3.44 2.54 -19.09
C ASP A 86 3.13 3.74 -18.18
N GLU A 87 1.91 3.78 -17.63
CA GLU A 87 1.43 4.82 -16.71
C GLU A 87 1.31 4.26 -15.28
N PHE A 88 1.73 5.06 -14.32
CA PHE A 88 1.74 4.70 -12.92
C PHE A 88 0.97 5.72 -12.10
N PHE A 89 0.13 5.21 -11.21
CA PHE A 89 -0.63 5.98 -10.24
C PHE A 89 -0.25 5.53 -8.84
N TYR A 90 -0.44 6.40 -7.86
CA TYR A 90 -0.15 6.08 -6.47
C TYR A 90 -1.32 6.49 -5.61
N LEU A 91 -1.81 5.54 -4.81
CA LEU A 91 -2.85 5.79 -3.81
C LEU A 91 -2.19 6.18 -2.49
N THR A 92 -2.74 7.21 -1.86
CA THR A 92 -2.40 7.60 -0.49
C THR A 92 -3.63 7.58 0.39
N GLN A 93 -3.48 7.91 1.66
CA GLN A 93 -4.56 7.89 2.65
C GLN A 93 -5.85 8.54 2.13
N GLY A 94 -6.95 7.78 2.17
CA GLY A 94 -8.29 8.18 1.73
C GLY A 94 -8.55 7.97 0.24
N ASP A 95 -7.52 7.72 -0.57
CA ASP A 95 -7.72 7.47 -2.00
C ASP A 95 -8.33 6.10 -2.25
N LEU A 96 -9.16 6.05 -3.29
CA LEU A 96 -9.74 4.83 -3.82
C LEU A 96 -9.29 4.61 -5.26
N ALA A 97 -9.07 3.35 -5.64
CA ALA A 97 -8.91 2.95 -7.03
C ALA A 97 -9.89 1.85 -7.43
N VAL A 98 -10.35 1.89 -8.67
CA VAL A 98 -11.05 0.78 -9.33
C VAL A 98 -10.23 0.37 -10.53
N SER A 99 -9.82 -0.90 -10.57
CA SER A 99 -8.96 -1.42 -11.63
C SER A 99 -9.40 -2.81 -12.05
N LYS A 100 -9.18 -3.15 -13.31
CA LYS A 100 -9.30 -4.51 -13.82
C LYS A 100 -7.94 -5.18 -13.73
N LYS A 101 -7.88 -6.39 -13.17
CA LYS A 101 -6.67 -7.21 -13.15
C LYS A 101 -6.65 -8.04 -14.43
N GLY A 102 -5.60 -7.85 -15.23
CA GLY A 102 -5.31 -8.73 -16.36
C GLY A 102 -4.36 -9.85 -15.93
N ALA A 103 -4.23 -10.89 -16.76
CA ALA A 103 -3.34 -12.04 -16.53
C ALA A 103 -1.83 -11.71 -16.52
N ALA A 104 -1.45 -10.43 -16.60
CA ALA A 104 -0.08 -9.99 -16.43
C ALA A 104 0.15 -9.70 -14.95
N GLY A 105 0.67 -10.69 -14.23
CA GLY A 105 1.12 -10.52 -12.85
C GLY A 105 2.09 -9.36 -12.75
N HIS A 106 1.71 -8.35 -11.98
CA HIS A 106 2.57 -7.24 -11.63
C HIS A 106 2.88 -7.33 -10.14
N ASP A 107 4.15 -7.16 -9.80
CA ASP A 107 4.52 -6.98 -8.41
C ASP A 107 3.81 -5.75 -7.84
N SER A 108 3.17 -5.91 -6.69
CA SER A 108 2.64 -4.80 -5.91
C SER A 108 3.81 -4.07 -5.27
N CYS A 109 3.94 -2.78 -5.54
CA CYS A 109 5.00 -1.94 -4.98
C CYS A 109 4.42 -0.98 -3.94
N PHE A 110 5.10 -0.90 -2.79
CA PHE A 110 4.74 -0.05 -1.66
C PHE A 110 5.90 0.92 -1.40
N PRO A 111 5.92 2.11 -2.03
CA PRO A 111 7.09 2.99 -2.02
C PRO A 111 7.60 3.38 -0.63
N LEU A 112 6.75 3.31 0.40
CA LEU A 112 7.09 3.67 1.77
C LEU A 112 7.46 2.45 2.65
N ASN A 113 7.53 1.24 2.07
CA ASN A 113 7.65 -0.03 2.80
C ASN A 113 6.54 -0.27 3.84
N HIS A 114 5.45 0.51 3.76
CA HIS A 114 4.28 0.42 4.61
C HIS A 114 3.03 0.65 3.77
N TYR A 115 2.04 -0.22 3.96
CA TYR A 115 0.71 -0.02 3.41
C TYR A 115 -0.31 -0.72 4.30
N ASP A 116 -1.35 0.02 4.63
CA ASP A 116 -2.53 -0.54 5.27
C ASP A 116 -3.77 -0.12 4.48
N GLY A 117 -4.59 -1.09 4.12
CA GLY A 117 -5.75 -0.82 3.30
C GLY A 117 -6.66 -2.01 3.09
N ILE A 118 -7.72 -1.77 2.35
CA ILE A 118 -8.72 -2.76 1.96
C ILE A 118 -8.72 -2.88 0.44
N ALA A 119 -8.88 -4.11 -0.04
CA ALA A 119 -9.33 -4.39 -1.39
C ALA A 119 -10.65 -5.17 -1.38
N ILE A 120 -11.53 -4.84 -2.30
CA ILE A 120 -12.68 -5.68 -2.65
C ILE A 120 -12.37 -6.30 -4.00
N VAL A 121 -12.22 -7.63 -4.01
CA VAL A 121 -11.85 -8.43 -5.19
C VAL A 121 -13.12 -9.10 -5.71
N ILE A 122 -13.44 -8.85 -6.98
CA ILE A 122 -14.69 -9.27 -7.62
C ILE A 122 -14.33 -10.14 -8.85
N GLU A 123 -14.55 -11.45 -8.72
CA GLU A 123 -14.40 -12.47 -9.77
C GLU A 123 -15.65 -12.50 -10.65
N MET A 124 -15.64 -11.81 -11.79
CA MET A 124 -16.84 -11.57 -12.61
C MET A 124 -17.53 -12.86 -13.05
N ASP A 125 -16.78 -13.93 -13.29
CA ASP A 125 -17.30 -15.22 -13.76
C ASP A 125 -18.03 -16.01 -12.66
N ARG A 126 -17.89 -15.61 -11.39
CA ARG A 126 -18.53 -16.27 -10.23
C ARG A 126 -19.60 -15.41 -9.57
N VAL A 127 -19.65 -14.12 -9.90
CA VAL A 127 -20.63 -13.21 -9.34
C VAL A 127 -21.98 -13.39 -10.03
N PRO A 128 -23.10 -13.51 -9.28
CA PRO A 128 -24.42 -13.54 -9.89
C PRO A 128 -24.67 -12.31 -10.77
N GLY A 129 -25.20 -12.53 -11.99
CA GLY A 129 -25.39 -11.47 -13.00
C GLY A 129 -26.31 -10.31 -12.59
N CYS A 130 -27.13 -10.51 -11.56
CA CYS A 130 -27.85 -9.45 -10.86
C CYS A 130 -27.89 -9.79 -9.37
N MET A 131 -27.62 -8.80 -8.51
CA MET A 131 -27.78 -8.96 -7.06
C MET A 131 -29.25 -8.93 -6.61
N SER A 132 -30.20 -8.90 -7.56
CA SER A 132 -31.64 -8.85 -7.27
C SER A 132 -32.10 -10.04 -6.44
N CYS A 133 -31.42 -11.20 -6.50
CA CYS A 133 -31.70 -12.33 -5.62
C CYS A 133 -31.56 -12.02 -4.11
N PHE A 134 -30.89 -10.93 -3.74
CA PHE A 134 -30.71 -10.49 -2.34
C PHE A 134 -31.26 -9.09 -2.07
N LEU A 135 -31.48 -8.26 -3.10
CA LEU A 135 -31.87 -6.86 -3.00
C LEU A 135 -32.60 -6.42 -4.29
N ASP A 136 -33.86 -6.77 -4.46
CA ASP A 136 -34.65 -6.42 -5.65
C ASP A 136 -34.67 -4.90 -5.97
N ASP A 137 -34.52 -4.04 -4.95
CA ASP A 137 -34.48 -2.58 -5.11
C ASP A 137 -33.07 -2.01 -5.41
N VAL A 138 -32.01 -2.81 -5.32
CA VAL A 138 -30.61 -2.39 -5.53
C VAL A 138 -30.09 -2.99 -6.83
N ASN A 139 -30.41 -2.35 -7.95
CA ASN A 139 -30.03 -2.80 -9.29
C ASN A 139 -28.58 -2.43 -9.64
N VAL A 140 -27.62 -2.99 -8.91
CA VAL A 140 -26.19 -2.80 -9.20
C VAL A 140 -25.62 -4.03 -9.89
N ARG A 141 -25.03 -3.82 -11.08
CA ARG A 141 -24.39 -4.86 -11.87
C ARG A 141 -22.86 -4.67 -11.85
N PRO A 142 -22.08 -5.58 -11.25
CA PRO A 142 -20.63 -5.48 -11.22
C PRO A 142 -19.98 -5.35 -12.60
N CYS A 143 -20.50 -6.03 -13.63
CA CYS A 143 -20.02 -5.86 -15.00
C CYS A 143 -20.17 -4.42 -15.52
N ALA A 144 -21.29 -3.75 -15.21
CA ALA A 144 -21.52 -2.36 -15.61
C ALA A 144 -20.59 -1.38 -14.87
N LEU A 145 -20.25 -1.67 -13.60
CA LEU A 145 -19.24 -0.90 -12.87
C LEU A 145 -17.86 -1.08 -13.52
N MET A 146 -17.48 -2.31 -13.87
CA MET A 146 -16.21 -2.57 -14.56
C MET A 146 -16.14 -1.83 -15.90
N GLU A 147 -17.20 -1.85 -16.71
CA GLU A 147 -17.26 -1.08 -17.97
C GLU A 147 -17.12 0.43 -17.72
N LYS A 148 -17.80 0.95 -16.69
CA LYS A 148 -17.79 2.37 -16.32
C LYS A 148 -16.41 2.83 -15.88
N PHE A 149 -15.78 2.14 -14.93
CA PHE A 149 -14.54 2.57 -14.29
C PHE A 149 -13.28 2.10 -15.00
N CYS A 150 -13.33 0.94 -15.64
CA CYS A 150 -12.17 0.28 -16.27
C CYS A 150 -12.25 0.30 -17.81
N SER A 151 -12.97 1.26 -18.40
CA SER A 151 -13.03 1.40 -19.86
C SER A 151 -11.62 1.54 -20.46
N ASN A 152 -11.37 0.84 -21.57
CA ASN A 152 -10.04 0.69 -22.18
C ASN A 152 -8.98 0.13 -21.19
N ASP A 153 -9.39 -0.69 -20.24
CA ASP A 153 -8.59 -1.27 -19.16
C ASP A 153 -7.93 -0.23 -18.21
N LYS A 154 -8.33 1.05 -18.26
CA LYS A 154 -7.73 2.10 -17.40
C LYS A 154 -7.98 1.84 -15.92
N CYS A 155 -7.04 2.29 -15.07
CA CYS A 155 -7.24 2.38 -13.64
C CYS A 155 -7.94 3.70 -13.30
N PHE A 156 -9.12 3.64 -12.67
CA PHE A 156 -9.78 4.82 -12.13
C PHE A 156 -9.26 5.09 -10.73
N VAL A 157 -8.93 6.35 -10.44
CA VAL A 157 -8.53 6.80 -9.10
C VAL A 157 -9.43 7.96 -8.68
N ALA A 158 -10.05 7.86 -7.50
CA ALA A 158 -10.75 8.93 -6.83
C ALA A 158 -9.95 9.38 -5.60
N ARG A 159 -9.72 10.70 -5.48
CA ARG A 159 -9.01 11.27 -4.33
C ARG A 159 -9.99 11.51 -3.19
N SER A 160 -9.54 11.21 -1.96
CA SER A 160 -10.28 11.30 -0.69
C SER A 160 -11.64 12.00 -0.77
N LYS A 161 -12.69 11.21 -1.06
CA LYS A 161 -14.07 11.71 -1.09
C LYS A 161 -14.72 11.46 0.27
N PRO A 162 -15.26 12.49 0.96
CA PRO A 162 -15.85 12.33 2.29
C PRO A 162 -16.93 11.24 2.37
N CYS A 163 -17.71 11.07 1.30
CA CYS A 163 -18.74 10.03 1.20
C CYS A 163 -18.18 8.59 1.15
N LEU A 164 -17.01 8.38 0.54
CA LEU A 164 -16.34 7.08 0.52
C LEU A 164 -15.61 6.83 1.85
N GLU A 165 -15.03 7.86 2.45
CA GLU A 165 -14.29 7.77 3.71
C GLU A 165 -15.16 7.15 4.82
N HIS A 166 -16.44 7.53 4.90
CA HIS A 166 -17.38 6.94 5.86
C HIS A 166 -17.50 5.41 5.70
N ILE A 167 -17.74 4.92 4.47
CA ILE A 167 -17.92 3.48 4.20
C ILE A 167 -16.68 2.69 4.61
N PHE A 168 -15.49 3.16 4.22
CA PHE A 168 -14.24 2.46 4.52
C PHE A 168 -13.84 2.56 5.99
N SER A 169 -14.02 3.72 6.63
CA SER A 169 -13.72 3.89 8.07
C SER A 169 -14.44 2.85 8.93
N GLU A 170 -15.70 2.55 8.59
CA GLU A 170 -16.48 1.55 9.30
C GLU A 170 -16.05 0.13 8.96
N LEU A 171 -15.66 -0.15 7.71
CA LEU A 171 -15.08 -1.44 7.33
C LEU A 171 -13.78 -1.74 8.12
N TYR A 172 -13.01 -0.73 8.53
CA TYR A 172 -11.81 -0.95 9.36
C TYR A 172 -12.10 -1.23 10.84
N ALA A 173 -13.31 -0.92 11.33
CA ALA A 173 -13.64 -0.93 12.75
C ALA A 173 -14.78 -1.89 13.12
N VAL A 174 -15.10 -2.85 12.25
CA VAL A 174 -16.26 -3.74 12.44
C VAL A 174 -16.07 -4.68 13.64
N PRO A 175 -17.01 -4.70 14.61
CA PRO A 175 -16.99 -5.66 15.71
C PRO A 175 -17.14 -7.10 15.23
N ASP A 176 -16.38 -8.03 15.81
CA ASP A 176 -16.34 -9.46 15.42
C ASP A 176 -17.73 -10.11 15.40
N SER A 177 -18.62 -9.71 16.30
CA SER A 177 -19.97 -10.27 16.46
C SER A 177 -20.88 -10.06 15.24
N ILE A 178 -20.63 -9.05 14.40
CA ILE A 178 -21.50 -8.70 13.27
C ILE A 178 -20.80 -8.72 11.91
N LYS A 179 -19.49 -9.02 11.86
CA LYS A 179 -18.64 -8.93 10.65
C LYS A 179 -19.30 -9.49 9.38
N LYS A 180 -19.78 -10.73 9.42
CA LYS A 180 -20.32 -11.43 8.25
C LYS A 180 -21.51 -10.71 7.61
N GLY A 181 -22.43 -10.18 8.41
CA GLY A 181 -23.58 -9.42 7.93
C GLY A 181 -23.21 -7.99 7.54
N TYR A 182 -22.36 -7.34 8.34
CA TYR A 182 -21.94 -5.97 8.14
C TYR A 182 -21.18 -5.79 6.82
N TYR A 183 -20.25 -6.69 6.50
CA TYR A 183 -19.49 -6.66 5.25
C TYR A 183 -20.41 -6.73 4.03
N LYS A 184 -21.47 -7.53 4.09
CA LYS A 184 -22.45 -7.60 3.00
C LYS A 184 -23.09 -6.23 2.76
N VAL A 185 -23.63 -5.60 3.81
CA VAL A 185 -24.28 -4.29 3.72
C VAL A 185 -23.32 -3.23 3.19
N LYS A 186 -22.09 -3.19 3.69
CA LYS A 186 -21.10 -2.18 3.26
C LYS A 186 -20.57 -2.35 1.86
N ILE A 187 -20.38 -3.59 1.42
CA ILE A 187 -20.03 -3.84 0.01
C ILE A 187 -21.19 -3.41 -0.90
N LEU A 188 -22.43 -3.71 -0.52
CA LEU A 188 -23.60 -3.30 -1.30
C LEU A 188 -23.76 -1.78 -1.36
N GLU A 189 -23.59 -1.09 -0.24
CA GLU A 189 -23.58 0.37 -0.15
C GLU A 189 -22.49 0.96 -1.05
N LEU A 190 -21.26 0.44 -0.99
CA LEU A 190 -20.17 0.90 -1.84
C LEU A 190 -20.49 0.71 -3.33
N LEU A 191 -20.96 -0.47 -3.73
CA LEU A 191 -21.28 -0.77 -5.13
C LEU A 191 -22.41 0.15 -5.64
N LEU A 192 -23.42 0.40 -4.82
CA LEU A 192 -24.50 1.34 -5.13
C LEU A 192 -23.96 2.76 -5.30
N PHE A 193 -23.11 3.21 -4.38
CA PHE A 193 -22.49 4.53 -4.46
C PHE A 193 -21.63 4.71 -5.73
N LEU A 194 -20.78 3.72 -6.03
CA LEU A 194 -19.98 3.71 -7.26
C LEU A 194 -20.86 3.72 -8.52
N SER A 195 -22.02 3.06 -8.49
CA SER A 195 -22.96 3.06 -9.62
C SER A 195 -23.51 4.46 -9.92
N GLY A 196 -23.79 5.27 -8.90
CA GLY A 196 -24.31 6.64 -9.03
C GLY A 196 -23.25 7.72 -9.24
N MET A 197 -21.97 7.42 -9.07
CA MET A 197 -20.88 8.40 -9.16
C MET A 197 -20.71 9.00 -10.58
N ASP A 198 -20.56 10.31 -10.71
CA ASP A 198 -20.14 10.93 -11.99
C ASP A 198 -18.61 10.93 -12.09
N LEU A 199 -18.08 10.41 -13.20
CA LEU A 199 -16.64 10.28 -13.41
C LEU A 199 -15.99 11.60 -13.86
N ARG A 200 -16.79 12.57 -14.33
CA ARG A 200 -16.27 13.79 -14.98
C ARG A 200 -15.52 14.70 -14.01
N ASP A 201 -15.96 14.76 -12.75
CA ASP A 201 -15.35 15.60 -11.72
C ASP A 201 -13.98 15.04 -11.28
N ASP A 202 -13.75 13.73 -11.44
CA ASP A 202 -12.55 13.04 -10.95
C ASP A 202 -11.42 12.91 -11.99
N GLN A 203 -11.70 13.12 -13.28
CA GLN A 203 -10.69 13.00 -14.33
C GLN A 203 -9.60 14.06 -14.25
N MET A 204 -9.86 15.21 -13.61
CA MET A 204 -8.89 16.31 -13.49
C MET A 204 -7.79 16.07 -12.45
N GLU A 205 -7.93 15.11 -11.54
CA GLU A 205 -7.00 14.88 -10.41
C GLU A 205 -6.08 13.66 -10.57
N GLN A 206 -6.16 12.97 -11.72
CA GLN A 206 -5.34 11.81 -12.03
C GLN A 206 -3.91 12.20 -12.43
N ARG A 207 -3.04 12.44 -11.44
CA ARG A 207 -1.59 12.53 -11.69
C ARG A 207 -1.05 11.13 -12.04
N CYS A 208 -0.80 10.91 -13.33
CA CYS A 208 -0.04 9.76 -13.81
C CYS A 208 1.47 10.08 -13.89
N PHE A 209 2.30 9.06 -13.75
CA PHE A 209 3.74 9.14 -13.93
C PHE A 209 4.15 8.16 -15.02
N THR A 210 5.11 8.56 -15.86
CA THR A 210 5.67 7.67 -16.88
C THR A 210 6.64 6.67 -16.27
N LYS A 211 6.88 5.57 -16.97
CA LYS A 211 7.94 4.60 -16.62
C LYS A 211 9.31 5.24 -16.37
N SER A 212 9.68 6.28 -17.14
CA SER A 212 10.95 6.99 -16.96
C SER A 212 10.98 7.83 -15.69
N GLN A 213 9.87 8.49 -15.33
CA GLN A 213 9.77 9.23 -14.07
C GLN A 213 9.83 8.29 -12.86
N VAL A 214 9.12 7.16 -12.93
CA VAL A 214 9.14 6.14 -11.88
C VAL A 214 10.52 5.51 -11.74
N GLY A 215 11.16 5.15 -12.85
CA GLY A 215 12.54 4.64 -12.88
C GLY A 215 13.51 5.61 -12.21
N LEU A 216 13.50 6.89 -12.63
CA LEU A 216 14.32 7.92 -12.01
C LEU A 216 14.12 8.01 -10.49
N ALA A 217 12.88 8.00 -10.02
CA ALA A 217 12.59 8.07 -8.59
C ALA A 217 13.13 6.86 -7.82
N LYS A 218 12.93 5.64 -8.35
CA LYS A 218 13.40 4.38 -7.76
C LYS A 218 14.94 4.31 -7.76
N ASP A 219 15.60 4.72 -8.84
CA ASP A 219 17.06 4.74 -8.93
C ASP A 219 17.67 5.77 -7.95
N VAL A 220 17.06 6.96 -7.83
CA VAL A 220 17.48 7.97 -6.85
C VAL A 220 17.30 7.44 -5.42
N CYS A 221 16.19 6.75 -5.14
CA CYS A 221 15.97 6.13 -3.83
C CYS A 221 17.06 5.10 -3.53
N GLN A 222 17.34 4.19 -4.45
CA GLN A 222 18.38 3.17 -4.30
C GLN A 222 19.76 3.82 -4.06
N TYR A 223 20.11 4.83 -4.87
CA TYR A 223 21.38 5.54 -4.73
C TYR A 223 21.56 6.14 -3.33
N LEU A 224 20.49 6.68 -2.75
CA LEU A 224 20.48 7.29 -1.43
C LEU A 224 20.49 6.26 -0.30
N THR A 225 19.75 5.16 -0.42
CA THR A 225 19.71 4.10 0.61
C THR A 225 21.02 3.31 0.68
N GLU A 226 21.78 3.23 -0.41
CA GLU A 226 23.15 2.70 -0.42
C GLU A 226 24.19 3.65 0.23
N ARG A 227 23.85 4.92 0.45
CA ARG A 227 24.77 5.99 0.91
C ARG A 227 24.18 6.79 2.07
N MET A 228 23.69 6.08 3.08
CA MET A 228 23.08 6.68 4.27
C MET A 228 24.07 7.36 5.22
N ASP A 229 25.35 7.09 5.06
CA ASP A 229 26.48 7.60 5.86
C ASP A 229 26.89 9.04 5.51
N ARG A 230 26.41 9.57 4.37
CA ARG A 230 26.71 10.94 3.94
C ARG A 230 25.47 11.76 3.63
N ARG A 231 25.68 13.06 3.48
CA ARG A 231 24.67 13.99 2.96
C ARG A 231 24.88 14.16 1.47
N VAL A 232 23.85 13.84 0.68
CA VAL A 232 23.83 14.07 -0.77
C VAL A 232 22.88 15.23 -1.07
N THR A 233 23.31 16.17 -1.91
CA THR A 233 22.49 17.32 -2.31
C THR A 233 21.61 17.02 -3.52
N ILE A 234 20.52 17.78 -3.70
CA ILE A 234 19.70 17.64 -4.92
C ILE A 234 20.50 18.01 -6.18
N SER A 235 21.46 18.94 -6.10
CA SER A 235 22.31 19.27 -7.25
C SER A 235 23.16 18.07 -7.66
N GLU A 236 23.84 17.44 -6.70
CA GLU A 236 24.66 16.24 -6.95
C GLU A 236 23.83 15.10 -7.54
N LEU A 237 22.62 14.88 -7.04
CA LEU A 237 21.71 13.89 -7.61
C LEU A 237 21.31 14.26 -9.05
N ALA A 238 20.90 15.50 -9.28
CA ALA A 238 20.50 15.97 -10.60
C ALA A 238 21.63 15.81 -11.64
N ASP A 239 22.86 16.14 -11.24
CA ASP A 239 24.06 15.99 -12.07
C ASP A 239 24.38 14.52 -12.32
N SER A 240 24.30 13.66 -11.29
CA SER A 240 24.59 12.22 -11.40
C SER A 240 23.59 11.46 -12.27
N PHE A 241 22.33 11.89 -12.26
CA PHE A 241 21.24 11.27 -13.04
C PHE A 241 20.96 12.01 -14.37
N HIS A 242 21.73 13.05 -14.69
CA HIS A 242 21.59 13.85 -15.92
C HIS A 242 20.17 14.43 -16.13
N VAL A 243 19.57 14.94 -15.06
CA VAL A 243 18.21 15.53 -15.07
C VAL A 243 18.20 16.89 -14.40
N SER A 244 17.16 17.69 -14.64
CA SER A 244 16.98 18.92 -13.87
C SER A 244 16.57 18.62 -12.43
N GLN A 245 16.96 19.49 -11.48
CA GLN A 245 16.53 19.37 -10.08
C GLN A 245 15.00 19.35 -9.94
N THR A 246 14.28 20.07 -10.80
CA THR A 246 12.80 20.10 -10.81
C THR A 246 12.22 18.76 -11.24
N ALA A 247 12.74 18.17 -12.33
CA ALA A 247 12.31 16.85 -12.80
C ALA A 247 12.53 15.79 -11.71
N LEU A 248 13.72 15.79 -11.09
CA LEU A 248 14.03 14.86 -9.99
C LEU A 248 13.08 15.02 -8.80
N LYS A 249 12.86 16.25 -8.33
CA LYS A 249 11.95 16.53 -7.21
C LYS A 249 10.52 16.09 -7.52
N ASN A 250 10.02 16.38 -8.72
CA ASN A 250 8.66 16.06 -9.13
C ASN A 250 8.46 14.55 -9.28
N SER A 251 9.39 13.86 -9.95
CA SER A 251 9.34 12.40 -10.07
C SER A 251 9.39 11.72 -8.70
N PHE A 252 10.34 12.12 -7.84
CA PHE A 252 10.50 11.52 -6.52
C PHE A 252 9.27 11.76 -5.63
N LYS A 253 8.77 13.01 -5.56
CA LYS A 253 7.56 13.32 -4.79
C LYS A 253 6.33 12.62 -5.36
N GLY A 254 6.28 12.41 -6.67
CA GLY A 254 5.23 11.66 -7.33
C GLY A 254 5.15 10.22 -6.85
N VAL A 255 6.29 9.52 -6.81
CA VAL A 255 6.38 8.12 -6.41
C VAL A 255 6.26 7.95 -4.90
N TYR A 256 7.01 8.72 -4.11
CA TYR A 256 7.10 8.54 -2.66
C TYR A 256 6.16 9.44 -1.85
N GLY A 257 5.44 10.37 -2.47
CA GLY A 257 4.53 11.31 -1.78
C GLY A 257 5.22 12.43 -1.00
N VAL A 258 6.48 12.23 -0.60
CA VAL A 258 7.28 13.16 0.19
C VAL A 258 8.51 13.66 -0.59
N SER A 259 9.17 14.70 -0.06
CA SER A 259 10.43 15.17 -0.66
C SER A 259 11.56 14.16 -0.46
N VAL A 260 12.55 14.18 -1.36
CA VAL A 260 13.78 13.38 -1.27
C VAL A 260 14.41 13.46 0.13
N TYR A 261 14.54 14.66 0.69
CA TYR A 261 15.15 14.87 2.01
C TYR A 261 14.30 14.35 3.16
N SER A 262 12.97 14.46 3.05
CA SER A 262 12.06 13.92 4.06
C SER A 262 12.14 12.40 4.08
N TYR A 263 12.11 11.77 2.90
CA TYR A 263 12.21 10.32 2.76
C TYR A 263 13.53 9.78 3.32
N ILE A 264 14.68 10.31 2.86
CA ILE A 264 15.98 9.78 3.32
C ILE A 264 16.21 10.04 4.81
N ARG A 265 15.68 11.14 5.37
CA ARG A 265 15.73 11.39 6.81
C ARG A 265 14.99 10.31 7.57
N GLU A 266 13.78 9.96 7.14
CA GLU A 266 12.98 8.90 7.75
C GLU A 266 13.70 7.54 7.67
N GLN A 267 14.21 7.16 6.48
CA GLN A 267 14.98 5.93 6.31
C GLN A 267 16.22 5.87 7.22
N LYS A 268 16.95 6.98 7.35
CA LYS A 268 18.08 7.09 8.29
C LYS A 268 17.65 6.90 9.75
N MET A 269 16.51 7.46 10.15
CA MET A 269 16.02 7.31 11.54
C MET A 269 15.52 5.89 11.82
N GLN A 270 14.87 5.24 10.85
CA GLN A 270 14.48 3.83 10.96
C GLN A 270 15.72 2.91 11.08
N ALA A 271 16.74 3.13 10.25
CA ALA A 271 18.01 2.41 10.36
C ALA A 271 18.70 2.65 11.71
N ALA A 272 18.67 3.90 12.21
CA ALA A 272 19.18 4.23 13.54
C ALA A 272 18.41 3.53 14.66
N ALA A 273 17.08 3.47 14.57
CA ALA A 273 16.24 2.77 15.54
C ALA A 273 16.57 1.28 15.59
N LEU A 274 16.83 0.67 14.42
CA LEU A 274 17.28 -0.71 14.34
C LEU A 274 18.64 -0.92 14.99
N MET A 275 19.62 -0.05 14.73
CA MET A 275 20.95 -0.10 15.35
C MET A 275 20.90 0.09 16.86
N LEU A 276 20.05 1.03 17.34
CA LEU A 276 19.82 1.26 18.77
C LEU A 276 19.25 0.03 19.48
N ARG A 277 18.49 -0.79 18.77
CA ARG A 277 17.88 -2.02 19.31
C ARG A 277 18.78 -3.25 19.22
N ARG A 278 19.65 -3.32 18.22
CA ARG A 278 20.41 -4.53 17.89
C ARG A 278 21.88 -4.47 18.28
N THR A 279 22.36 -3.32 18.73
CA THR A 279 23.79 -3.10 19.03
C THR A 279 23.98 -2.24 20.26
N ASP A 280 25.15 -2.34 20.89
CA ASP A 280 25.55 -1.50 22.01
C ASP A 280 26.27 -0.21 21.61
N ARG A 281 26.36 0.09 20.30
CA ARG A 281 27.01 1.30 19.77
C ARG A 281 26.46 2.54 20.46
N SER A 282 27.31 3.52 20.74
CA SER A 282 26.88 4.78 21.32
C SER A 282 25.94 5.54 20.38
N VAL A 283 25.09 6.42 20.93
CA VAL A 283 24.22 7.29 20.11
C VAL A 283 25.04 8.14 19.14
N LEU A 284 26.24 8.57 19.53
CA LEU A 284 27.12 9.37 18.67
C LEU A 284 27.68 8.56 17.49
N GLU A 285 28.08 7.31 17.70
CA GLU A 285 28.52 6.43 16.61
C GLU A 285 27.38 6.14 15.63
N ILE A 286 26.18 5.86 16.14
CA ILE A 286 24.99 5.64 15.30
C ILE A 286 24.65 6.91 14.49
N ALA A 287 24.73 8.09 15.12
CA ALA A 287 24.54 9.36 14.42
C ALA A 287 25.52 9.52 13.25
N GLY A 288 26.81 9.22 13.48
CA GLY A 288 27.84 9.25 12.44
C GLY A 288 27.56 8.27 11.29
N MET A 289 27.13 7.04 11.61
CA MET A 289 26.73 6.04 10.60
C MET A 289 25.51 6.47 9.76
N CYS A 290 24.69 7.37 10.28
CA CYS A 290 23.57 7.99 9.56
C CYS A 290 23.94 9.32 8.88
N GLY A 291 25.22 9.71 8.87
CA GLY A 291 25.72 10.94 8.26
C GLY A 291 25.33 12.21 9.00
N TYR A 292 25.27 12.15 10.33
CA TYR A 292 25.12 13.32 11.21
C TYR A 292 26.42 13.60 11.96
N ASP A 293 27.00 14.78 11.71
CA ASP A 293 28.21 15.24 12.42
C ASP A 293 27.91 15.79 13.83
N ASN A 294 26.63 15.90 14.20
CA ASN A 294 26.19 16.49 15.45
C ASN A 294 25.09 15.66 16.10
N GLY A 295 25.39 15.09 17.26
CA GLY A 295 24.46 14.28 18.05
C GLY A 295 23.17 15.00 18.45
N SER A 296 23.19 16.32 18.64
CA SER A 296 21.98 17.11 18.94
C SER A 296 21.05 17.21 17.72
N LYS A 297 21.61 17.41 16.52
CA LYS A 297 20.83 17.43 15.27
C LYS A 297 20.23 16.05 15.00
N PHE A 298 21.02 15.00 15.23
CA PHE A 298 20.54 13.62 15.13
C PHE A 298 19.41 13.35 16.13
N ALA A 299 19.60 13.66 17.41
CA ALA A 299 18.59 13.41 18.44
C ALA A 299 17.28 14.16 18.17
N GLY A 300 17.36 15.40 17.69
CA GLY A 300 16.18 16.17 17.26
C GLY A 300 15.48 15.54 16.05
N ALA A 301 16.23 15.13 15.02
CA ALA A 301 15.67 14.44 13.86
C ALA A 301 15.03 13.09 14.25
N PHE A 302 15.69 12.34 15.13
CA PHE A 302 15.22 11.05 15.63
C PHE A 302 13.93 11.21 16.40
N ARG A 303 13.86 12.16 17.33
CA ARG A 303 12.64 12.44 18.08
C ARG A 303 11.48 12.88 17.18
N ASN A 304 11.77 13.67 16.15
CA ASN A 304 10.74 14.11 15.21
C ASN A 304 10.15 12.95 14.39
N VAL A 305 10.92 11.89 14.12
CA VAL A 305 10.45 10.73 13.35
C VAL A 305 9.90 9.63 14.25
N MET A 306 10.56 9.34 15.37
CA MET A 306 10.26 8.21 16.26
C MET A 306 9.41 8.60 17.47
N GLY A 307 9.11 9.89 17.67
CA GLY A 307 8.34 10.42 18.80
C GLY A 307 9.12 10.55 20.12
N VAL A 308 10.19 9.78 20.30
CA VAL A 308 11.03 9.74 21.51
C VAL A 308 12.50 9.97 21.19
N THR A 309 13.31 10.31 22.18
CA THR A 309 14.77 10.49 21.99
C THR A 309 15.48 9.14 21.76
N PRO A 310 16.68 9.14 21.14
CA PRO A 310 17.46 7.90 20.93
C PRO A 310 17.73 7.09 22.20
N ASN A 311 17.98 7.77 23.33
CA ASN A 311 18.24 7.12 24.62
C ASN A 311 16.97 6.51 25.22
N GLU A 312 15.85 7.25 25.19
CA GLU A 312 14.56 6.72 25.61
C GLU A 312 14.19 5.48 24.79
N TYR A 313 14.31 5.56 23.46
CA TYR A 313 14.03 4.44 22.56
C TYR A 313 14.85 3.18 22.87
N ARG A 314 16.13 3.35 23.23
CA ARG A 314 17.01 2.24 23.65
C ARG A 314 16.55 1.63 24.98
N ASN A 315 16.17 2.47 25.94
CA ASN A 315 15.81 2.02 27.29
C ASN A 315 14.47 1.29 27.33
N THR A 316 13.47 1.74 26.57
CA THR A 316 12.13 1.11 26.51
C THR A 316 12.18 -0.38 26.11
N LYS A 317 13.22 -0.80 25.37
CA LYS A 317 13.38 -2.19 24.93
C LYS A 317 14.19 -3.06 25.89
N LYS A 318 15.10 -2.49 26.68
CA LYS A 318 15.78 -3.22 27.76
C LYS A 318 14.78 -3.72 28.79
N GLU A 319 13.80 -2.88 29.15
CA GLU A 319 12.73 -3.24 30.09
C GLU A 319 11.83 -4.40 29.59
N ILE A 320 11.70 -4.59 28.27
CA ILE A 320 10.91 -5.69 27.67
C ILE A 320 11.75 -6.97 27.47
N GLN A 321 13.09 -6.87 27.50
CA GLN A 321 14.00 -8.03 27.42
C GLN A 321 14.48 -8.53 28.78
N GLU A 322 14.32 -7.71 29.83
CA GLU A 322 14.63 -8.04 31.24
C GLU A 322 13.39 -8.44 32.05
N ALA A 323 12.19 -8.43 31.43
CA ALA A 323 10.93 -8.92 31.98
C ALA A 323 10.54 -10.27 31.34
#